data_AF-A0A257QAU6-F1
#
_entry.id   AF-A0A257QAU6-F1
#
_cell.length_a   1.000
_cell.length_b   1.000
_cell.length_c   1.000
_cell.angle_alpha   90.00
_cell.angle_beta   90.00
_cell.angle_gamma   90.00
#
_symmetry.space_group_name_H-M   'P 1'
#
loop_
_entity.id
_entity.type
_entity.pdbx_description
1 polymer ?
#
loop_
_entity_poly.entity_id
_entity_poly.type
_entity_poly.pdbx_seq_one_letter_code
_entity_poly.pdbx_strand_id
1 'polypeptide(L)'
;FVYDGKRLVGAGRALSDGVWRAAIYDVAVLPDYQGKGIGSQIIRHLVEHANVEVITLYAAPGKEAFYERFGFRKMKTAMAIMLDPEERKALGFIE
;
A
#
# COMPACT_ATOMS: atom_id res chain seq x y z
N PHE A 1 6.70 -3.85 10.96
CA PHE A 1 8.03 -3.22 10.72
C PHE A 1 9.04 -4.28 10.31
N VAL A 2 10.07 -3.92 9.55
CA VAL A 2 11.16 -4.81 9.11
C VAL A 2 12.49 -4.21 9.52
N TYR A 3 13.30 -4.98 10.24
CA TYR A 3 14.59 -4.54 10.78
C TYR A 3 15.75 -5.34 10.18
N ASP A 4 16.87 -4.65 9.97
CA ASP A 4 18.19 -5.25 9.75
C ASP A 4 19.05 -4.93 10.97
N GLY A 5 19.21 -5.91 11.86
CA GLY A 5 19.75 -5.69 13.21
C GLY A 5 18.91 -4.67 13.98
N LYS A 6 19.50 -3.51 14.31
CA LYS A 6 18.83 -2.41 15.02
C LYS A 6 18.25 -1.34 14.07
N ARG A 7 18.50 -1.44 12.76
CA ARG A 7 18.07 -0.44 11.78
C ARG A 7 16.69 -0.80 11.25
N LEU A 8 15.73 0.14 11.33
CA LEU A 8 14.44 0.00 10.64
C LEU A 8 14.66 0.20 9.14
N VAL A 9 14.38 -0.83 8.33
CA VAL A 9 14.65 -0.82 6.88
C VAL A 9 13.39 -0.85 6.03
N GLY A 10 12.24 -1.19 6.63
CA GLY A 10 10.95 -1.15 5.95
C GLY A 10 9.77 -1.09 6.93
N ALA A 11 8.68 -0.51 6.47
CA ALA A 11 7.46 -0.35 7.23
C ALA A 11 6.23 -0.42 6.31
N GLY A 12 5.09 -0.66 6.94
CA GLY A 12 3.77 -0.66 6.35
C GLY A 12 2.77 -0.85 7.47
N ARG A 13 1.58 -0.31 7.33
CA ARG A 13 0.51 -0.47 8.33
C ARG A 13 -0.81 -0.77 7.66
N ALA A 14 -1.67 -1.47 8.38
CA ALA A 14 -3.07 -1.66 8.02
C ALA A 14 -3.95 -1.09 9.13
N LEU A 15 -5.03 -0.43 8.75
CA LEU A 15 -6.13 -0.08 9.64
C LEU A 15 -7.33 -0.93 9.26
N SER A 16 -7.95 -1.62 10.21
CA SER A 16 -9.09 -2.50 9.95
C SER A 16 -10.14 -2.36 11.03
N ASP A 17 -11.40 -2.61 10.66
CA ASP A 17 -12.51 -2.82 11.58
C ASP A 17 -12.52 -4.24 12.19
N GLY A 18 -11.66 -5.15 11.71
CA GLY A 18 -11.55 -6.53 12.15
C GLY A 18 -12.68 -7.44 11.70
N VAL A 19 -13.59 -6.96 10.84
CA VAL A 19 -14.79 -7.71 10.42
C VAL A 19 -14.92 -7.77 8.91
N TRP A 20 -14.75 -6.64 8.21
CA TRP A 20 -15.11 -6.53 6.80
C TRP A 20 -14.06 -5.79 5.96
N ARG A 21 -13.44 -4.74 6.51
CA ARG A 21 -12.56 -3.86 5.75
C ARG A 21 -11.23 -3.60 6.42
N ALA A 22 -10.21 -3.50 5.58
CA ALA A 22 -8.93 -2.93 5.95
C ALA A 22 -8.42 -1.97 4.88
N ALA A 23 -7.58 -1.03 5.28
CA ALA A 23 -6.84 -0.15 4.39
C ALA A 23 -5.35 -0.19 4.73
N ILE A 24 -4.51 -0.40 3.73
CA ILE A 24 -3.06 -0.41 3.85
C ILE A 24 -2.49 0.98 3.53
N TYR A 25 -1.60 1.45 4.41
CA TYR A 25 -0.94 2.75 4.30
C TYR A 25 0.57 2.66 4.53
N ASP A 26 1.28 3.70 4.09
CA ASP A 26 2.68 4.00 4.42
C ASP A 26 3.64 2.82 4.22
N VAL A 27 3.49 2.11 3.10
CA VAL A 27 4.37 1.00 2.71
C VAL A 27 5.65 1.56 2.10
N ALA A 28 6.75 1.45 2.82
CA ALA A 28 8.04 1.99 2.42
C ALA A 28 9.18 1.02 2.76
N VAL A 29 10.20 1.02 1.90
CA VAL A 29 11.47 0.30 2.10
C VAL A 29 12.60 1.23 1.75
N LEU A 30 13.63 1.29 2.59
CA LEU A 30 14.81 2.12 2.33
C LEU A 30 15.42 1.78 0.96
N PRO A 31 15.90 2.77 0.18
CA PRO A 31 16.39 2.54 -1.19
C PRO A 31 17.37 1.37 -1.34
N ASP A 32 18.38 1.29 -0.46
CA ASP A 32 19.41 0.24 -0.48
C ASP A 32 18.89 -1.19 -0.19
N TYR A 33 17.64 -1.28 0.27
CA TYR A 33 16.95 -2.52 0.62
C TYR A 33 15.82 -2.86 -0.38
N GLN A 34 15.56 -2.00 -1.36
CA GLN A 34 14.60 -2.29 -2.44
C GLN A 34 15.13 -3.37 -3.38
N GLY A 35 14.23 -3.99 -4.15
CA GLY A 35 14.56 -5.10 -5.05
C GLY A 35 14.82 -6.45 -4.35
N LYS A 36 14.95 -6.48 -3.01
CA LYS A 36 15.22 -7.69 -2.21
C LYS A 36 13.96 -8.42 -1.72
N GLY A 37 12.79 -8.06 -2.24
CA GLY A 37 11.52 -8.68 -1.87
C GLY A 37 10.91 -8.22 -0.53
N ILE A 38 11.55 -7.31 0.21
CA ILE A 38 11.08 -6.82 1.52
C ILE A 38 9.68 -6.20 1.42
N GLY A 39 9.43 -5.34 0.44
CA GLY A 39 8.09 -4.75 0.22
C GLY A 39 7.03 -5.82 -0.04
N SER A 40 7.40 -6.91 -0.72
CA SER A 40 6.50 -8.04 -0.94
C SER A 40 6.15 -8.75 0.36
N GLN A 41 7.13 -8.94 1.24
CA GLN A 41 6.91 -9.57 2.55
C GLN A 41 5.99 -8.71 3.42
N ILE A 42 6.19 -7.39 3.41
CA ILE A 42 5.33 -6.44 4.12
C ILE A 42 3.89 -6.57 3.64
N ILE A 43 3.65 -6.54 2.33
CA ILE A 43 2.28 -6.64 1.78
C ILE A 43 1.63 -7.99 2.08
N ARG A 44 2.33 -9.11 1.86
CA ARG A 44 1.78 -10.43 2.19
C ARG A 44 1.40 -10.52 3.65
N HIS A 45 2.29 -10.10 4.54
CA HIS A 45 2.03 -10.10 5.97
C HIS A 45 0.80 -9.26 6.34
N LEU A 46 0.68 -8.03 5.81
CA LEU A 46 -0.48 -7.17 6.07
C LEU A 46 -1.79 -7.75 5.52
N VAL A 47 -1.77 -8.33 4.32
CA VAL A 47 -2.95 -8.95 3.70
C VAL A 47 -3.40 -10.19 4.50
N GLU A 48 -2.45 -11.06 4.84
CA GLU A 48 -2.71 -12.27 5.64
C GLU A 48 -3.22 -11.93 7.05
N HIS A 49 -2.69 -10.88 7.69
CA HIS A 49 -3.11 -10.50 9.04
C HIS A 49 -4.43 -9.74 9.06
N ALA A 50 -4.74 -8.95 8.03
CA ALA A 50 -6.02 -8.28 7.94
C ALA A 50 -7.15 -9.32 7.85
N ASN A 51 -7.01 -10.34 6.99
CA ASN A 51 -7.95 -11.46 6.84
C ASN A 51 -9.44 -11.04 6.85
N VAL A 52 -9.76 -10.01 6.07
CA VAL A 52 -11.11 -9.47 5.89
C VAL A 52 -11.49 -9.47 4.41
N GLU A 53 -12.78 -9.31 4.12
CA GLU A 53 -13.31 -9.37 2.76
C GLU A 53 -12.67 -8.35 1.80
N VAL A 54 -12.47 -7.11 2.26
CA VAL A 54 -12.00 -6.02 1.39
C VAL A 54 -10.79 -5.33 1.99
N ILE A 55 -9.68 -5.33 1.25
CA ILE A 55 -8.46 -4.59 1.59
C ILE A 55 -8.19 -3.56 0.51
N THR A 56 -8.11 -2.27 0.88
CA THR A 56 -7.85 -1.18 -0.06
C THR A 56 -6.49 -0.53 0.18
N LEU A 57 -5.94 0.08 -0.87
CA LEU A 57 -4.76 0.93 -0.80
C LEU A 57 -4.80 1.97 -1.92
N TYR A 58 -4.04 3.04 -1.75
CA TYR A 58 -3.78 4.03 -2.79
C TYR A 58 -2.33 3.87 -3.22
N ALA A 59 -2.10 3.35 -4.43
CA ALA A 59 -0.76 3.20 -4.96
C ALA A 59 -0.19 4.57 -5.34
N ALA A 60 1.12 4.75 -5.15
CA ALA A 60 1.80 5.86 -5.82
C ALA A 60 1.72 5.67 -7.34
N PRO A 61 1.59 6.75 -8.13
CA PRO A 61 1.53 6.69 -9.59
C PRO A 61 2.68 5.86 -10.17
N GLY A 62 2.36 4.90 -11.05
CA GLY A 62 3.32 3.99 -11.67
C GLY A 62 3.77 2.81 -10.78
N LYS A 63 3.18 2.63 -9.59
CA LYS A 63 3.47 1.49 -8.68
C LYS A 63 2.33 0.47 -8.60
N GLU A 64 1.28 0.62 -9.39
CA GLU A 64 0.10 -0.26 -9.38
C GLU A 64 0.48 -1.72 -9.66
N ALA A 65 1.33 -1.96 -10.65
CA ALA A 65 1.78 -3.31 -11.02
C ALA A 65 2.48 -4.06 -9.87
N PHE A 66 3.13 -3.34 -8.95
CA PHE A 66 3.72 -3.94 -7.75
C PHE A 66 2.64 -4.53 -6.83
N TYR A 67 1.45 -3.93 -6.76
CA TYR A 67 0.34 -4.37 -5.93
C TYR A 67 -0.54 -5.41 -6.63
N GLU A 68 -0.72 -5.31 -7.95
CA GLU A 68 -1.56 -6.21 -8.75
C GLU A 68 -1.20 -7.70 -8.59
N ARG A 69 0.11 -7.99 -8.44
CA ARG A 69 0.63 -9.35 -8.20
C ARG A 69 0.23 -9.96 -6.84
N PHE A 70 -0.30 -9.16 -5.91
CA PHE A 70 -0.86 -9.64 -4.64
C PHE A 70 -2.40 -9.73 -4.66
N GLY A 71 -3.01 -9.62 -5.83
CA GLY A 71 -4.47 -9.72 -6.00
C GLY A 71 -5.22 -8.39 -5.97
N PHE A 72 -4.54 -7.26 -5.70
CA PHE A 72 -5.18 -5.94 -5.79
C PHE A 72 -5.63 -5.64 -7.22
N ARG A 73 -6.76 -4.94 -7.35
CA ARG A 73 -7.34 -4.51 -8.63
C ARG A 73 -7.81 -3.06 -8.53
N LYS A 74 -7.76 -2.34 -9.64
CA LYS A 74 -8.32 -0.98 -9.71
C LYS A 74 -9.82 -1.03 -9.44
N MET A 75 -10.27 -0.22 -8.48
CA MET A 75 -11.69 -0.09 -8.18
C MET A 75 -12.35 0.82 -9.21
N LYS A 76 -13.52 0.44 -9.72
CA LYS A 76 -14.32 1.27 -10.63
C LYS A 76 -15.12 2.37 -9.91
N THR A 77 -15.20 2.30 -8.59
CA THR A 77 -16.11 3.12 -7.76
C THR A 77 -15.37 3.86 -6.64
N ALA A 78 -14.04 3.89 -6.66
CA ALA A 78 -13.27 4.64 -5.69
C ALA A 78 -13.37 6.15 -5.97
N MET A 79 -13.59 6.93 -4.92
CA MET A 79 -13.64 8.39 -4.95
C MET A 79 -12.77 8.94 -3.81
N ALA A 80 -12.18 10.11 -4.00
CA ALA A 80 -11.36 10.78 -2.99
C ALA A 80 -11.62 12.28 -2.98
N ILE A 81 -11.54 12.90 -1.80
CA ILE A 81 -11.43 14.36 -1.65
C ILE A 81 -9.97 14.65 -1.34
N MET A 82 -9.38 15.59 -2.08
CA MET A 82 -7.99 16.02 -1.91
C MET A 82 -7.94 17.53 -1.71
N LEU A 83 -6.98 17.99 -0.91
CA LEU A 83 -6.84 19.43 -0.61
C LEU A 83 -6.56 20.26 -1.86
N ASP A 84 -5.73 19.73 -2.76
CA ASP A 84 -5.43 20.31 -4.06
C ASP A 84 -5.66 19.26 -5.17
N PRO A 85 -6.88 19.19 -5.76
CA PRO A 85 -7.18 18.18 -6.77
C PRO A 85 -6.41 18.40 -8.08
N GLU A 86 -6.09 19.65 -8.45
CA GLU A 86 -5.39 19.94 -9.71
C GLU A 86 -3.93 19.47 -9.66
N GLU A 87 -3.23 19.74 -8.55
CA GLU A 87 -1.88 19.19 -8.33
C GLU A 87 -1.90 17.65 -8.36
N ARG A 88 -2.89 17.04 -7.72
CA ARG A 88 -2.97 15.57 -7.59
C ARG A 88 -3.27 14.91 -8.92
N LYS A 89 -4.09 15.54 -9.76
CA LYS A 89 -4.31 15.14 -11.14
C LYS A 89 -3.03 15.25 -11.96
N ALA A 90 -2.30 16.37 -11.86
CA ALA A 90 -1.02 16.56 -12.54
C ALA A 90 0.05 15.52 -12.12
N LEU A 91 0.02 15.08 -10.87
CA LEU A 91 0.89 14.03 -10.34
C LEU A 91 0.39 12.61 -10.67
N GLY A 92 -0.81 12.44 -11.23
CA GLY A 92 -1.37 11.15 -11.63
C GLY A 92 -2.07 10.35 -10.53
N PHE A 93 -2.47 10.98 -9.42
CA PHE A 93 -3.21 10.31 -8.33
C PHE A 93 -4.71 10.16 -8.59
N ILE A 94 -5.28 11.01 -9.45
CA ILE A 94 -6.70 11.00 -9.84
C ILE A 94 -6.83 11.29 -11.35
N GLU A 95 -7.96 10.90 -11.93
CA GLU A 95 -8.29 11.09 -13.35
C GLU A 95 -8.68 12.52 -13.75
#